data_AF-A0A077B2L7-F1
#
_entry.id   AF-A0A077B2L7-F1
#
_cell.length_a   1.000
_cell.length_b   1.000
_cell.length_c   1.000
_cell.angle_alpha   90.00
_cell.angle_beta   90.00
_cell.angle_gamma   90.00
#
_symmetry.space_group_name_H-M   'P 1'
#
loop_
_entity.id
_entity.type
_entity.pdbx_description
1 polymer ?
#
loop_
_entity_poly.entity_id
_entity_poly.type
_entity_poly.pdbx_seq_one_letter_code
_entity_poly.pdbx_strand_id
1 'polypeptide(L)'
;YALFDKYFKQIGDCTSETGCPGAQGKDSAHYLLSWYYSWGGALADAQYPWAFRIGSSASHQGYQNVLAAWALSEVDGLVPESPTAQEDWATSLDRQLEFLRWLQSADGGIAGGATNSWQGDYSDPGADHPTFYGMAYDWQPVCPDP
;
A
#
# COMPACT_ATOMS: atom_id res chain seq x y z
N TYR A 1 -5.50 -4.82 5.56
CA TYR A 1 -6.17 -4.08 4.47
C TYR A 1 -5.33 -2.95 3.93
N ALA A 2 -4.77 -2.06 4.77
CA ALA A 2 -3.88 -0.98 4.30
C ALA A 2 -2.66 -1.47 3.50
N LEU A 3 -2.22 -2.73 3.67
CA LEU A 3 -1.06 -3.30 3.00
C LEU A 3 -1.27 -3.66 1.53
N PHE A 4 -2.48 -3.43 0.98
CA PHE A 4 -2.89 -3.88 -0.35
C PHE A 4 -3.27 -2.72 -1.25
N ASP A 5 -3.01 -2.91 -2.55
CA ASP A 5 -3.49 -2.05 -3.62
C ASP A 5 -5.01 -1.77 -3.52
N LYS A 6 -5.44 -0.58 -3.97
CA LYS A 6 -6.83 -0.13 -3.87
C LYS A 6 -7.83 -1.14 -4.43
N TYR A 7 -7.53 -1.72 -5.59
CA TYR A 7 -8.41 -2.67 -6.26
C TYR A 7 -7.76 -4.06 -6.39
N PHE A 8 -6.84 -4.38 -5.48
CA PHE A 8 -6.11 -5.65 -5.46
C PHE A 8 -5.44 -5.97 -6.82
N LYS A 9 -4.95 -4.93 -7.49
CA LYS A 9 -4.07 -5.08 -8.66
C LYS A 9 -2.68 -5.54 -8.22
N GLN A 10 -1.99 -6.23 -9.12
CA GLN A 10 -0.63 -6.69 -8.86
C GLN A 10 0.28 -5.49 -8.55
N ILE A 11 1.19 -5.67 -7.59
CA ILE A 11 2.20 -4.66 -7.28
C ILE A 11 3.33 -4.74 -8.30
N GLY A 12 3.72 -3.58 -8.83
CA GLY A 12 4.81 -3.42 -9.77
C GLY A 12 4.36 -3.56 -11.23
N ASP A 13 4.82 -2.62 -12.06
CA ASP A 13 4.54 -2.53 -13.50
C ASP A 13 3.04 -2.52 -13.87
N CYS A 14 2.20 -2.08 -12.94
CA CYS A 14 0.77 -1.84 -13.14
C CYS A 14 0.54 -0.50 -13.86
N THR A 15 0.97 -0.42 -15.12
CA THR A 15 1.02 0.83 -15.93
C THR A 15 -0.05 0.91 -17.02
N SER A 16 -1.13 0.13 -16.87
CA SER A 16 -2.29 0.20 -17.77
C SER A 16 -3.59 -0.07 -17.03
N GLU A 17 -4.55 0.85 -17.15
CA GLU A 17 -5.90 0.74 -16.56
C GLU A 17 -6.58 -0.61 -16.91
N THR A 18 -6.49 -0.99 -18.19
CA THR A 18 -7.11 -2.22 -18.71
C THR A 18 -6.15 -3.40 -18.79
N GLY A 19 -4.85 -3.13 -18.85
CA GLY A 19 -3.80 -4.14 -18.98
C GLY A 19 -3.31 -4.71 -17.65
N CYS A 20 -3.45 -3.98 -16.54
CA CYS A 20 -2.97 -4.45 -15.25
C CYS A 20 -3.90 -5.55 -14.69
N PRO A 21 -3.42 -6.79 -14.49
CA PRO A 21 -4.25 -7.89 -14.04
C PRO A 21 -4.66 -7.71 -12.57
N GLY A 22 -5.81 -8.29 -12.21
CA GLY A 22 -6.13 -8.54 -10.80
C GLY A 22 -5.14 -9.56 -10.23
N ALA A 23 -4.63 -9.29 -9.03
CA ALA A 23 -3.64 -10.15 -8.40
C ALA A 23 -4.28 -11.40 -7.79
N GLN A 24 -3.46 -12.41 -7.52
CA GLN A 24 -3.84 -13.60 -6.76
C GLN A 24 -3.05 -13.64 -5.44
N GLY A 25 -3.65 -14.21 -4.39
CA GLY A 25 -2.99 -14.30 -3.09
C GLY A 25 -2.55 -12.94 -2.56
N LYS A 26 -1.24 -12.79 -2.28
CA LYS A 26 -0.63 -11.58 -1.74
C LYS A 26 0.15 -10.77 -2.80
N ASP A 27 -0.03 -11.06 -4.08
CA ASP A 27 0.66 -10.34 -5.16
C ASP A 27 0.18 -8.88 -5.31
N SER A 28 -0.95 -8.52 -4.67
CA SER A 28 -1.43 -7.14 -4.52
C SER A 28 -0.99 -6.46 -3.21
N ALA A 29 -0.21 -7.14 -2.37
CA ALA A 29 0.30 -6.58 -1.12
C ALA A 29 1.61 -5.83 -1.37
N HIS A 30 1.59 -4.51 -1.19
CA HIS A 30 2.80 -3.69 -1.21
C HIS A 30 3.50 -3.67 0.16
N TYR A 31 2.85 -4.16 1.22
CA TYR A 31 3.37 -4.25 2.59
C TYR A 31 3.75 -2.92 3.24
N LEU A 32 3.12 -1.83 2.79
CA LEU A 32 3.23 -0.49 3.39
C LEU A 32 1.91 -0.08 4.00
N LEU A 33 1.94 0.83 4.98
CA LEU A 33 0.73 1.49 5.47
C LEU A 33 0.32 2.55 4.44
N SER A 34 -0.62 2.19 3.57
CA SER A 34 -1.19 3.12 2.57
C SER A 34 -2.11 4.16 3.21
N TRP A 35 -2.48 5.17 2.43
CA TRP A 35 -3.27 6.32 2.89
C TRP A 35 -4.58 5.94 3.60
N TYR A 36 -5.21 4.87 3.16
CA TYR A 36 -6.44 4.36 3.76
C TYR A 36 -6.71 2.92 3.35
N TYR A 37 -7.67 2.31 4.04
CA TYR A 37 -8.52 1.26 3.48
C TYR A 37 -9.97 1.67 3.74
N SER A 38 -10.90 1.17 2.92
CA SER A 38 -12.32 1.49 3.06
C SER A 38 -13.18 0.25 2.82
N TRP A 39 -14.38 0.26 3.39
CA TRP A 39 -15.36 -0.81 3.25
C TRP A 39 -16.76 -0.22 3.28
N GLY A 40 -17.70 -0.94 2.69
CA GLY A 40 -19.11 -0.54 2.68
C GLY A 40 -20.01 -1.67 2.25
N GLY A 41 -21.31 -1.43 2.30
CA GLY A 41 -22.31 -2.41 1.92
C GLY A 41 -23.71 -1.84 1.84
N ALA A 42 -24.61 -2.62 1.27
CA ALA A 42 -26.03 -2.30 1.21
C ALA A 42 -26.63 -2.25 2.63
N LEU A 43 -27.63 -1.38 2.82
CA LEU A 43 -28.40 -1.37 4.06
C LEU A 43 -29.20 -2.67 4.22
N ALA A 44 -29.58 -2.98 5.46
CA ALA A 44 -30.25 -4.24 5.80
C ALA A 44 -31.59 -4.45 5.05
N ASP A 45 -32.24 -3.36 4.63
CA ASP A 45 -33.50 -3.34 3.89
C ASP A 45 -33.32 -3.32 2.36
N ALA A 46 -32.08 -3.34 1.86
CA ALA A 46 -31.81 -3.31 0.43
C ALA A 46 -32.34 -4.58 -0.25
N GLN A 47 -33.05 -4.40 -1.37
CA GLN A 47 -33.54 -5.50 -2.21
C GLN A 47 -32.41 -6.42 -2.70
N TYR A 48 -31.23 -5.86 -2.94
CA TYR A 48 -30.05 -6.60 -3.41
C TYR A 48 -28.88 -6.37 -2.44
N PRO A 49 -28.46 -7.40 -1.66
CA PRO A 49 -27.35 -7.27 -0.75
C PRO A 49 -26.01 -7.24 -1.51
N TRP A 50 -25.12 -6.34 -1.10
CA TRP A 50 -23.76 -6.23 -1.62
C TRP A 50 -22.83 -5.66 -0.55
N ALA A 51 -21.53 -5.91 -0.69
CA ALA A 51 -20.49 -5.32 0.13
C ALA A 51 -19.21 -5.13 -0.70
N PHE A 52 -18.36 -4.20 -0.28
CA PHE A 52 -17.04 -3.99 -0.88
C PHE A 52 -15.98 -3.73 0.19
N ARG A 53 -14.73 -3.98 -0.20
CA ARG A 53 -13.52 -3.55 0.50
C ARG A 53 -12.53 -3.03 -0.53
N ILE A 54 -11.78 -2.01 -0.18
CA ILE A 54 -10.66 -1.47 -0.96
C ILE A 54 -9.48 -1.17 -0.04
N GLY A 55 -8.26 -1.36 -0.53
CA GLY A 55 -7.05 -0.82 0.08
C GLY A 55 -6.81 0.62 -0.38
N SER A 56 -5.54 0.98 -0.52
CA SER A 56 -5.11 2.19 -1.22
C SER A 56 -3.78 1.93 -1.91
N SER A 57 -3.64 2.38 -3.16
CA SER A 57 -2.44 2.16 -3.97
C SER A 57 -1.31 3.13 -3.62
N ALA A 58 -1.57 4.20 -2.87
CA ALA A 58 -0.60 5.23 -2.51
C ALA A 58 -0.22 5.15 -1.04
N SER A 59 1.08 5.16 -0.77
CA SER A 59 1.67 5.12 0.57
C SER A 59 2.57 6.33 0.80
N HIS A 60 2.42 6.98 1.95
CA HIS A 60 3.18 8.16 2.35
C HIS A 60 4.15 7.81 3.49
N GLN A 61 5.38 8.34 3.49
CA GLN A 61 6.38 8.03 4.52
C GLN A 61 5.87 8.27 5.94
N GLY A 62 5.15 9.38 6.14
CA GLY A 62 4.64 9.80 7.45
C GLY A 62 3.57 8.88 8.06
N TYR A 63 3.04 7.92 7.29
CA TYR A 63 2.08 6.92 7.79
C TYR A 63 2.75 5.63 8.23
N GLN A 64 4.01 5.41 7.84
CA GLN A 64 4.73 4.19 8.22
C GLN A 64 4.97 4.19 9.73
N ASN A 65 4.88 3.01 10.34
CA ASN A 65 5.05 2.82 11.77
C ASN A 65 5.80 1.51 12.03
N VAL A 66 7.13 1.59 11.94
CA VAL A 66 8.04 0.45 12.14
C VAL A 66 7.96 -0.13 13.55
N LEU A 67 7.59 0.68 14.55
CA LEU A 67 7.38 0.19 15.91
C LEU A 67 6.14 -0.71 16.00
N ALA A 68 5.03 -0.31 15.37
CA ALA A 68 3.82 -1.12 15.32
C ALA A 68 4.04 -2.41 14.52
N ALA A 69 4.73 -2.33 13.37
CA ALA A 69 5.04 -3.51 12.57
C ALA A 69 5.89 -4.52 13.36
N TRP A 70 6.94 -4.06 14.05
CA TRP A 70 7.75 -4.90 14.95
C TRP A 70 6.93 -5.51 16.09
N ALA A 71 6.07 -4.72 16.73
CA ALA A 71 5.25 -5.24 17.82
C ALA A 71 4.30 -6.34 17.35
N LEU A 72 3.71 -6.17 16.16
CA LEU A 72 2.75 -7.13 15.58
C LEU A 72 3.42 -8.36 14.95
N SER A 73 4.75 -8.36 14.77
CA SER A 73 5.50 -9.51 14.26
C SER A 73 6.31 -10.26 15.35
N GLU A 74 6.84 -9.55 16.35
CA GLU A 74 7.81 -10.13 17.30
C GLU A 74 7.34 -10.18 18.77
N VAL A 75 6.38 -9.34 19.18
CA VAL A 75 6.04 -9.21 20.60
C VAL A 75 4.94 -10.20 20.98
N ASP A 76 5.31 -11.17 21.80
CA ASP A 76 4.39 -12.11 22.41
C ASP A 76 3.21 -11.37 23.06
N GLY A 77 1.99 -11.75 22.68
CA GLY A 77 0.74 -11.11 23.14
C GLY A 77 0.24 -9.96 22.26
N LEU A 78 1.05 -9.46 21.31
CA LEU A 78 0.62 -8.49 20.29
C LEU A 78 0.57 -9.09 18.88
N VAL A 79 1.25 -10.22 18.64
CA VAL A 79 1.13 -10.96 17.38
C VAL A 79 -0.34 -11.37 17.14
N PRO A 80 -0.97 -10.98 16.02
CA PRO A 80 -2.36 -11.34 15.75
C PRO A 80 -2.53 -12.85 15.54
N GLU A 81 -3.66 -13.40 15.99
CA GLU A 81 -3.95 -14.84 15.95
C GLU A 81 -4.20 -15.39 14.53
N SER A 82 -4.37 -14.53 13.52
CA SER A 82 -4.67 -15.02 12.18
C SER A 82 -3.44 -15.69 11.55
N PRO A 83 -3.62 -16.78 10.78
CA PRO A 83 -2.51 -17.70 10.45
C PRO A 83 -1.30 -17.11 9.73
N THR A 84 -1.46 -15.95 9.08
CA THR A 84 -0.37 -15.31 8.30
C THR A 84 -0.08 -13.87 8.71
N ALA A 85 -0.75 -13.35 9.75
CA ALA A 85 -0.55 -11.95 10.14
C ALA A 85 0.85 -11.68 10.67
N GLN A 86 1.45 -12.62 11.41
CA GLN A 86 2.82 -12.47 11.88
C GLN A 86 3.80 -12.28 10.72
N GLU A 87 3.70 -13.13 9.70
CA GLU A 87 4.52 -13.06 8.48
C GLU A 87 4.26 -11.78 7.68
N ASP A 88 3.00 -11.35 7.58
CA ASP A 88 2.63 -10.10 6.91
C ASP A 88 3.23 -8.87 7.60
N TRP A 89 3.20 -8.84 8.92
CA TRP A 89 3.77 -7.75 9.70
C TRP A 89 5.29 -7.77 9.71
N ALA A 90 5.92 -8.95 9.74
CA ALA A 90 7.37 -9.08 9.58
C ALA A 90 7.82 -8.56 8.20
N THR A 91 7.12 -8.96 7.14
CA THR A 91 7.38 -8.45 5.78
C THR A 91 7.14 -6.94 5.70
N SER A 92 6.11 -6.44 6.38
CA SER A 92 5.83 -5.00 6.43
C SER A 92 6.89 -4.21 7.21
N LEU A 93 7.44 -4.76 8.28
CA LEU A 93 8.52 -4.13 9.03
C LEU A 93 9.74 -3.89 8.13
N ASP A 94 10.20 -4.95 7.45
CA ASP A 94 11.34 -4.86 6.54
C ASP A 94 11.06 -3.88 5.41
N ARG A 95 9.87 -3.99 4.78
CA ARG A 95 9.47 -3.12 3.67
C ARG A 95 9.38 -1.65 4.07
N GLN A 96 8.88 -1.35 5.28
CA GLN A 96 8.80 0.01 5.77
C GLN A 96 10.19 0.60 6.01
N LEU A 97 11.14 -0.17 6.54
CA LEU A 97 12.52 0.28 6.73
C LEU A 97 13.23 0.54 5.39
N GLU A 98 13.04 -0.35 4.41
CA GLU A 98 13.52 -0.15 3.03
C GLU A 98 12.93 1.12 2.41
N PHE A 99 11.62 1.33 2.56
CA PHE A 99 10.90 2.47 1.99
C PHE A 99 11.36 3.80 2.58
N LEU A 100 11.47 3.89 3.91
CA LEU A 100 11.94 5.08 4.60
C LEU A 100 13.39 5.41 4.21
N ARG A 101 14.24 4.39 4.06
CA ARG A 101 15.62 4.58 3.59
C ARG A 101 15.69 5.03 2.14
N TRP A 102 14.88 4.44 1.26
CA TRP A 102 14.82 4.78 -0.16
C TRP A 102 14.38 6.24 -0.37
N LEU A 103 13.46 6.73 0.47
CA LEU A 103 12.97 8.11 0.41
C LEU A 103 13.89 9.14 1.06
N GLN A 104 15.01 8.73 1.68
CA GLN A 104 15.91 9.66 2.33
C GLN A 104 16.66 10.53 1.30
N SER A 105 16.43 11.84 1.37
CA SER A 105 17.13 12.85 0.56
C SER A 105 18.60 12.98 0.96
N ALA A 106 19.39 13.64 0.12
CA ALA A 106 20.80 13.94 0.39
C ALA A 106 21.00 14.78 1.68
N ASP A 107 20.00 15.60 2.05
CA ASP A 107 20.02 16.43 3.27
C ASP A 107 19.45 15.69 4.50
N GLY A 108 19.01 14.44 4.34
CA GLY A 108 18.57 13.56 5.43
C GLY A 108 17.06 13.57 5.71
N GLY A 109 16.29 14.48 5.13
CA GLY A 109 14.83 14.48 5.19
C GLY A 109 14.21 13.33 4.36
N ILE A 110 13.03 12.85 4.75
CA ILE A 110 12.34 11.75 4.06
C ILE A 110 11.29 12.32 3.10
N ALA A 111 11.40 12.01 1.81
CA ALA A 111 10.51 12.45 0.74
C ALA A 111 9.11 11.79 0.79
N GLY A 112 8.18 12.23 -0.05
CA GLY A 112 6.75 11.85 -0.01
C GLY A 112 6.46 10.35 0.11
N GLY A 113 6.58 9.60 -0.99
CA GLY A 113 6.21 8.19 -1.00
C GLY A 113 6.21 7.54 -2.38
N ALA A 114 5.29 6.58 -2.57
CA ALA A 114 5.10 5.88 -3.83
C ALA A 114 3.64 5.47 -4.06
N THR A 115 3.28 5.20 -5.32
CA THR A 115 1.96 4.71 -5.73
C THR A 115 2.07 3.54 -6.71
N ASN A 116 1.19 2.54 -6.54
CA ASN A 116 0.95 1.48 -7.53
C ASN A 116 -0.06 1.90 -8.61
N SER A 117 -0.75 3.02 -8.41
CA SER A 117 -1.75 3.56 -9.34
C SER A 117 -1.40 5.01 -9.63
N TRP A 118 -0.56 5.23 -10.64
CA TRP A 118 -0.22 6.59 -11.08
C TRP A 118 -1.49 7.34 -11.46
N GLN A 119 -1.61 8.60 -11.05
CA GLN A 119 -2.81 9.44 -11.19
C GLN A 119 -4.13 8.84 -10.67
N GLY A 120 -4.09 7.69 -9.98
CA GLY A 120 -5.26 6.96 -9.50
C GLY A 120 -6.00 6.15 -10.56
N ASP A 121 -5.44 5.98 -11.76
CA ASP A 121 -6.03 5.23 -12.87
C ASP A 121 -5.10 4.13 -13.45
N TYR A 122 -3.96 3.88 -12.78
CA TYR A 122 -2.92 2.93 -13.25
C TYR A 122 -2.29 3.36 -14.57
N SER A 123 -2.22 4.67 -14.85
CA SER A 123 -1.47 5.20 -15.99
C SER A 123 0.03 4.90 -15.89
N ASP A 124 0.72 5.03 -17.02
CA ASP A 124 2.17 4.90 -17.09
C ASP A 124 2.84 6.17 -16.52
N PRO A 125 3.69 6.07 -15.48
CA PRO A 125 4.45 7.21 -14.96
C PRO A 125 5.58 7.67 -15.91
N GLY A 126 5.95 6.87 -16.91
CA GLY A 126 7.05 7.11 -17.83
C GLY A 126 8.32 6.33 -17.45
N ALA A 127 9.16 6.05 -18.46
CA ALA A 127 10.27 5.09 -18.35
C ALA A 127 11.36 5.42 -17.32
N ASP A 128 11.55 6.71 -16.99
CA ASP A 128 12.61 7.17 -16.09
C ASP A 128 12.12 7.43 -14.66
N HIS A 129 10.87 7.09 -14.35
CA HIS A 129 10.33 7.32 -13.00
C HIS A 129 11.02 6.40 -11.99
N PRO A 130 11.59 6.92 -10.88
CA PRO A 130 12.15 6.08 -9.83
C PRO A 130 11.08 5.17 -9.25
N THR A 131 11.42 3.90 -9.04
CA THR A 131 10.49 2.91 -8.49
C THR A 131 10.95 2.31 -7.18
N PHE A 132 9.98 1.90 -6.36
CA PHE A 132 10.16 1.10 -5.17
C PHE A 132 9.29 -0.15 -5.29
N TYR A 133 9.90 -1.32 -5.48
CA TYR A 133 9.17 -2.56 -5.79
C TYR A 133 8.20 -2.41 -6.98
N GLY A 134 8.58 -1.61 -7.98
CA GLY A 134 7.77 -1.31 -9.16
C GLY A 134 6.64 -0.29 -8.94
N MET A 135 6.45 0.24 -7.72
CA MET A 135 5.58 1.38 -7.47
C MET A 135 6.29 2.68 -7.81
N ALA A 136 5.62 3.62 -8.47
CA ALA A 136 6.19 4.88 -8.91
C ALA A 136 6.40 5.84 -7.73
N TYR A 137 7.56 6.48 -7.65
CA TYR A 137 7.82 7.58 -6.72
C TYR A 137 6.81 8.71 -6.90
N ASP A 138 6.28 9.20 -5.78
CA ASP A 138 5.39 10.35 -5.71
C ASP A 138 5.88 11.28 -4.59
N TRP A 139 6.18 12.54 -4.95
CA TRP A 139 6.64 13.54 -4.00
C TRP A 139 5.50 14.12 -3.14
N GLN A 140 4.24 13.97 -3.59
CA GLN A 140 3.04 14.47 -2.95
C GLN A 140 1.91 13.42 -2.91
N PRO A 141 2.12 12.23 -2.28
CA PRO A 141 1.12 11.17 -2.29
C PRO A 141 -0.28 11.66 -1.89
N VAL A 142 -1.26 11.40 -2.75
CA VAL A 142 -2.71 11.61 -2.56
C VAL A 142 -3.21 13.06 -2.67
N CYS A 143 -2.62 14.02 -1.96
CA CYS A 143 -3.18 15.38 -1.86
C CYS A 143 -2.22 16.44 -2.45
N PRO A 144 -2.51 16.97 -3.65
CA PRO A 144 -1.64 17.96 -4.31
C PRO A 144 -1.96 19.42 -3.96
N ASP A 145 -3.06 19.68 -3.24
CA ASP A 145 -3.44 21.00 -2.72
C ASP A 145 -3.40 20.90 -1.19
N PRO A 146 -2.42 21.53 -0.51
CA PRO A 146 -2.19 21.30 0.91
C PRO A 146 -3.43 21.50 1.78
#